data_AF-A0A396KYV2-F1
#
_entry.id   AF-A0A396KYV2-F1
#
_cell.length_a   1.000
_cell.length_b   1.000
_cell.length_c   1.000
_cell.angle_alpha   90.00
_cell.angle_beta   90.00
_cell.angle_gamma   90.00
#
_symmetry.space_group_name_H-M   'P 1'
#
loop_
_entity.id
_entity.type
_entity.pdbx_description
1 polymer ?
#
loop_
_entity_poly.entity_id
_entity_poly.type
_entity_poly.pdbx_seq_one_letter_code
_entity_poly.pdbx_strand_id
1 'polypeptide(L)'
;MNIDESIKILKRDIHKCVQKVAISVRKYDDTAVRMALVALEKQITVKPIILDILIGDIDYACPLCGKRVMSDAETKSNYCNECGCKFDWSEIDEID
;
A
#
# COMPACT_ATOMS: atom_id res chain seq x y z
N MET A 1 8.79 -7.41 -14.96
CA MET A 1 9.07 -7.17 -13.54
C MET A 1 7.80 -6.66 -12.90
N ASN A 2 7.24 -7.40 -11.95
CA ASN A 2 6.05 -6.95 -11.20
C ASN A 2 6.47 -6.25 -9.90
N ILE A 3 5.53 -5.56 -9.25
CA ILE A 3 5.80 -4.78 -8.02
C ILE A 3 6.43 -5.67 -6.94
N ASP A 4 5.96 -6.91 -6.81
CA ASP A 4 6.49 -7.88 -5.83
C ASP A 4 7.96 -8.24 -6.08
N GLU A 5 8.33 -8.43 -7.34
CA GLU A 5 9.70 -8.73 -7.77
C GLU A 5 10.61 -7.53 -7.53
N SER A 6 10.14 -6.31 -7.81
CA SER A 6 10.87 -5.07 -7.48
C SER A 6 11.07 -4.92 -5.97
N ILE A 7 10.05 -5.17 -5.15
CA ILE A 7 10.14 -5.13 -3.68
C ILE A 7 11.15 -6.16 -3.16
N LYS A 8 11.17 -7.38 -3.71
CA LYS A 8 12.12 -8.43 -3.31
C LYS A 8 13.57 -8.02 -3.58
N ILE A 9 13.85 -7.45 -4.75
CA ILE A 9 15.19 -6.96 -5.11
C ILE A 9 15.62 -5.87 -4.13
N LEU A 10 14.76 -4.87 -3.89
CA LEU A 10 15.06 -3.76 -2.97
C LEU A 10 15.30 -4.24 -1.53
N LYS A 11 14.52 -5.19 -1.03
CA LYS A 11 14.70 -5.76 0.32
C LYS A 11 16.03 -6.49 0.49
N ARG A 12 16.53 -7.16 -0.57
CA ARG A 12 17.83 -7.84 -0.56
C ARG A 12 19.00 -6.86 -0.54
N ASP A 13 18.85 -5.74 -1.25
CA ASP A 13 19.92 -4.76 -1.43
C ASP A 13 20.05 -3.79 -0.24
N ILE A 14 19.10 -3.80 0.72
CA ILE A 14 19.29 -3.18 2.04
C ILE A 14 20.30 -4.02 2.83
N HIS A 15 21.57 -3.59 2.80
CA HIS A 15 22.62 -4.20 3.59
C HIS A 15 22.43 -3.93 5.10
N LYS A 16 22.05 -4.95 5.89
CA LYS A 16 22.04 -4.85 7.37
C LYS A 16 23.43 -4.66 8.00
N CYS A 17 24.51 -4.81 7.24
CA CYS A 17 25.86 -4.77 7.76
C CYS A 17 26.66 -3.65 7.11
N VAL A 18 26.98 -2.64 7.91
CA VAL A 18 28.12 -1.74 7.69
C VAL A 18 29.39 -2.59 7.77
N GLN A 19 29.79 -3.23 6.67
CA GLN A 19 31.14 -3.76 6.58
C GLN A 19 32.08 -2.59 6.25
N LYS A 20 32.70 -2.08 7.31
CA LYS A 20 33.94 -1.32 7.22
C LYS A 20 34.98 -2.26 6.59
N VAL A 21 35.19 -2.17 5.28
CA VAL A 21 36.49 -2.24 4.60
C VAL A 21 36.18 -2.27 3.10
N ALA A 22 36.53 -1.17 2.44
CA ALA A 22 36.83 -0.99 1.03
C ALA A 22 35.83 -1.48 -0.05
N ILE A 23 35.69 -0.61 -1.05
CA ILE A 23 35.12 -0.82 -2.41
C ILE A 23 33.70 -0.25 -2.59
N SER A 24 33.62 0.55 -3.64
CA SER A 24 32.63 1.53 -4.08
C SER A 24 31.27 0.96 -4.52
N VAL A 25 30.60 0.20 -3.66
CA VAL A 25 29.26 -0.33 -3.96
C VAL A 25 28.20 0.66 -3.47
N ARG A 26 27.28 0.99 -4.36
CA ARG A 26 26.35 2.13 -4.33
C ARG A 26 25.63 2.21 -2.98
N LYS A 27 26.09 3.17 -2.15
CA LYS A 27 25.36 3.68 -0.99
C LYS A 27 24.12 4.41 -1.50
N TYR A 28 23.09 3.69 -1.92
CA TYR A 28 21.78 4.31 -1.89
C TYR A 28 21.54 4.64 -0.42
N ASP A 29 21.18 5.90 -0.14
CA ASP A 29 20.79 6.28 1.21
C ASP A 29 19.71 5.28 1.65
N ASP A 30 19.98 4.51 2.70
CA ASP A 30 19.05 3.48 3.16
C ASP A 30 17.65 4.08 3.39
N THR A 31 17.57 5.38 3.67
CA THR A 31 16.33 6.15 3.77
C THR A 31 15.59 6.23 2.44
N ALA A 32 16.28 6.51 1.34
CA ALA A 32 15.68 6.53 0.00
C ALA A 32 15.16 5.15 -0.41
N VAL A 33 15.91 4.08 -0.13
CA VAL A 33 15.47 2.70 -0.41
C VAL A 33 14.26 2.33 0.44
N ARG A 34 14.24 2.69 1.73
CA ARG A 34 13.09 2.49 2.62
C ARG A 34 11.86 3.26 2.13
N MET A 35 12.01 4.52 1.71
CA MET A 35 10.91 5.31 1.17
C MET A 35 10.35 4.71 -0.12
N ALA A 36 11.22 4.25 -1.02
CA ALA A 36 10.81 3.57 -2.24
C ALA A 36 10.02 2.27 -1.93
N LEU A 37 10.49 1.48 -0.96
CA LEU A 37 9.76 0.29 -0.51
C LEU A 37 8.37 0.62 0.01
N VAL A 38 8.24 1.61 0.92
CA VAL A 38 6.95 2.04 1.46
C VAL A 38 6.01 2.52 0.35
N ALA A 39 6.52 3.28 -0.62
CA ALA A 39 5.73 3.75 -1.75
C ALA A 39 5.24 2.59 -2.64
N LEU A 40 6.11 1.60 -2.89
CA LEU A 40 5.77 0.41 -3.68
C LEU A 40 4.77 -0.50 -2.96
N GLU A 41 4.93 -0.69 -1.64
CA GLU A 41 3.98 -1.47 -0.84
C GLU A 41 2.57 -0.85 -0.86
N LYS A 42 2.44 0.48 -0.92
CA LYS A 42 1.15 1.17 -1.06
C LYS A 42 0.47 0.98 -2.42
N GLN A 43 1.20 0.56 -3.44
CA GLN A 43 0.63 0.25 -4.77
C GLN A 43 -0.02 -1.13 -4.83
N ILE A 44 0.26 -1.99 -3.85
CA ILE A 44 -0.45 -3.27 -3.70
C ILE A 44 -1.86 -2.93 -3.22
N THR A 45 -2.85 -3.32 -4.01
CA THR A 45 -4.26 -3.06 -3.69
C THR A 45 -4.67 -3.86 -2.45
N VAL A 46 -5.47 -3.24 -1.59
CA VAL A 46 -5.95 -3.85 -0.35
C VAL A 46 -7.47 -3.79 -0.29
N LYS A 47 -8.09 -4.84 0.24
CA LYS A 47 -9.54 -4.86 0.43
C LYS A 47 -9.93 -3.99 1.63
N PRO A 48 -10.86 -3.04 1.47
CA PRO A 48 -11.37 -2.28 2.60
C PRO A 48 -12.16 -3.19 3.55
N ILE A 49 -12.15 -2.85 4.84
CA ILE A 49 -12.93 -3.57 5.85
C ILE A 49 -14.33 -2.96 5.85
N ILE A 50 -15.31 -3.65 5.31
CA ILE A 50 -16.69 -3.17 5.28
C ILE A 50 -17.30 -3.33 6.68
N LEU A 51 -17.81 -2.22 7.20
CA LEU A 51 -18.46 -2.16 8.51
C LEU A 51 -19.98 -2.27 8.36
N ASP A 52 -20.55 -1.56 7.37
CA ASP A 52 -21.98 -1.58 7.05
C ASP A 52 -22.24 -1.14 5.60
N ILE A 53 -23.36 -1.57 5.02
CA ILE A 53 -23.87 -1.14 3.71
C ILE A 53 -25.35 -0.79 3.88
N LEU A 54 -25.70 0.48 3.66
CA LEU A 54 -27.04 1.02 3.88
C LEU A 54 -27.51 1.70 2.60
N ILE A 55 -28.39 1.03 1.85
CA ILE A 55 -29.12 1.54 0.66
C ILE A 55 -28.44 2.75 -0.01
N GLY A 56 -27.36 2.49 -0.77
CA GLY A 56 -26.61 3.51 -1.50
C GLY A 56 -25.33 4.00 -0.80
N ASP A 57 -25.23 3.86 0.52
CA ASP A 57 -24.05 4.22 1.31
C ASP A 57 -23.23 3.00 1.74
N ILE A 58 -21.92 3.20 1.92
CA ILE A 58 -20.96 2.22 2.44
C ILE A 58 -20.11 2.82 3.57
N ASP A 59 -20.08 2.15 4.73
CA ASP A 59 -19.15 2.44 5.83
C ASP A 59 -18.02 1.42 5.81
N TYR A 60 -16.78 1.90 5.73
CA TYR A 60 -15.60 1.05 5.66
C TYR A 60 -14.40 1.64 6.38
N ALA A 61 -13.49 0.76 6.78
CA ALA A 61 -12.21 1.13 7.36
C ALA A 61 -11.04 0.76 6.44
N CYS A 62 -10.04 1.63 6.38
CA CYS A 62 -8.77 1.31 5.76
C CYS A 62 -8.04 0.24 6.58
N PRO A 63 -7.63 -0.90 5.99
CA PRO A 63 -6.96 -1.97 6.72
C PRO A 63 -5.53 -1.60 7.16
N LEU A 64 -4.91 -0.60 6.53
CA LEU A 64 -3.53 -0.20 6.81
C LEU A 64 -3.40 0.89 7.88
N CYS A 65 -4.37 1.82 7.97
CA CYS A 65 -4.30 2.93 8.94
C CYS A 65 -5.51 3.01 9.87
N GLY A 66 -6.54 2.17 9.67
CA GLY A 66 -7.76 2.15 10.50
C GLY A 66 -8.71 3.33 10.28
N LYS A 67 -8.41 4.25 9.35
CA LYS A 67 -9.30 5.37 9.03
C LYS A 67 -10.66 4.85 8.57
N ARG A 68 -11.73 5.26 9.26
CA ARG A 68 -13.11 5.00 8.86
C ARG A 68 -13.61 6.09 7.91
N VAL A 69 -14.41 5.67 6.94
CA VAL A 69 -15.00 6.53 5.91
C VAL A 69 -16.41 6.02 5.62
N MET A 70 -17.36 6.95 5.59
CA MET A 70 -18.71 6.75 5.07
C MET A 70 -18.79 7.49 3.74
N SER A 71 -19.23 6.82 2.67
CA SER A 71 -19.40 7.42 1.34
C SER A 71 -20.50 6.72 0.57
N ASP A 72 -21.02 7.34 -0.49
CA ASP A 72 -21.85 6.62 -1.47
C ASP A 72 -21.07 5.44 -2.06
N ALA A 73 -21.74 4.29 -2.19
CA ALA A 73 -21.17 3.06 -2.74
C ALA A 73 -20.75 3.21 -4.21
N GLU A 74 -21.42 4.08 -4.97
CA GLU A 74 -21.11 4.37 -6.38
C GLU A 74 -19.91 5.31 -6.55
N THR A 75 -19.67 6.21 -5.59
CA THR A 75 -18.61 7.23 -5.70
C THR A 75 -17.46 7.03 -4.71
N LYS A 76 -17.39 5.84 -4.10
CA LYS A 76 -16.33 5.44 -3.17
C LYS A 76 -14.94 5.65 -3.77
N SER A 77 -14.04 6.23 -2.96
CA SER A 77 -12.67 6.50 -3.39
C SER A 77 -11.91 5.19 -3.64
N ASN A 78 -11.08 5.18 -4.69
CA ASN A 78 -10.13 4.10 -4.92
C ASN A 78 -8.88 4.16 -4.02
N TYR A 79 -8.74 5.21 -3.21
CA TYR A 79 -7.59 5.41 -2.35
C TYR A 79 -7.99 5.90 -0.96
N CYS A 80 -7.23 5.47 0.06
CA CYS A 80 -7.36 6.04 1.39
C CYS A 80 -6.79 7.46 1.42
N ASN A 81 -7.60 8.45 1.80
CA ASN A 81 -7.17 9.85 1.90
C ASN A 81 -6.11 10.10 3.00
N GLU A 82 -5.96 9.17 3.95
CA GLU A 82 -5.01 9.29 5.06
C GLU A 82 -3.64 8.70 4.71
N CYS A 83 -3.61 7.44 4.27
CA CYS A 83 -2.34 6.73 4.03
C CYS A 83 -1.99 6.56 2.55
N GLY A 84 -2.92 6.81 1.63
CA GLY A 84 -2.71 6.73 0.18
C GLY A 84 -2.68 5.30 -0.38
N CYS A 85 -3.07 4.28 0.38
CA CYS A 85 -3.18 2.93 -0.15
C CYS A 85 -4.33 2.82 -1.15
N LYS A 86 -4.15 1.96 -2.16
CA LYS A 86 -5.18 1.70 -3.16
C LYS A 86 -6.15 0.63 -2.68
N PHE A 87 -7.45 0.88 -2.79
CA PHE A 87 -8.48 -0.10 -2.46
C PHE A 87 -8.76 -1.04 -3.64
N ASP A 88 -9.08 -2.28 -3.29
CA ASP A 88 -9.66 -3.28 -4.18
C ASP A 88 -11.14 -3.44 -3.84
N TRP A 89 -12.01 -3.02 -4.77
CA TRP A 89 -13.47 -3.05 -4.64
C TRP A 89 -14.12 -4.21 -5.42
N SER A 90 -13.33 -5.04 -6.11
CA SER A 90 -13.81 -6.06 -7.04
C SER A 90 -14.91 -6.97 -6.47
N GLU A 91 -14.79 -7.41 -5.22
CA GLU A 91 -15.78 -8.32 -4.60
C GLU A 91 -17.12 -7.65 -4.27
N ILE A 92 -17.15 -6.33 -4.15
CA ILE A 92 -18.36 -5.57 -3.80
C ILE A 92 -19.10 -5.14 -5.07
N ASP A 93 -18.35 -4.78 -6.11
CA ASP A 93 -18.90 -4.38 -7.41
C ASP A 93 -19.51 -5.56 -8.19
N GLU A 94 -19.24 -6.81 -7.80
CA GLU A 94 -19.81 -8.04 -8.41
C GLU A 94 -21.20 -8.42 -7.86
N ILE A 95 -21.73 -7.71 -6.85
CA ILE A 95 -22.98 -8.05 -6.15
C ILE A 95 -24.23 -7.33 -6.74
N ASP A 96 -24.05 -6.52 -7.78
CA ASP A 96 -25.13 -5.83 -8.51
C ASP A 96 -25.94 -6.73 -9.47
#